data_AF-A0A7I7KZY3-F1
#
_entry.id   AF-A0A7I7KZY3-F1
#
_cell.length_a   1.000
_cell.length_b   1.000
_cell.length_c   1.000
_cell.angle_alpha   90.00
_cell.angle_beta   90.00
_cell.angle_gamma   90.00
#
_symmetry.space_group_name_H-M   'P 1'
#
loop_
_entity.id
_entity.type
_entity.pdbx_description
1 polymer ?
#
loop_
_entity_poly.entity_id
_entity_poly.type
_entity_poly.pdbx_seq_one_letter_code
_entity_poly.pdbx_strand_id
1 'polypeptide(L)'
;MNGAADVEKPPQFTLAPPTPSPETSAAPAESEAVLESDSWETAALQPESLQPESLQTEAFQAPSPFDSDDTEVLEELANLLQEISPTTAAPVEPAARPEPPEPPAPPPVSMFEPPIPQPASAHPAPQMPAELEHERLERLLKFVARQEPGLRWAVGLREDRTTLLVTDLAHGWIPPGITLPAEVHLLEPARRKGTAKSLLGETTLAATYAPGDPLGWAADYEVTDTSSQPRELPEVDDLGWLLSEATHWRDGLPRLVNTLAKAGAAGTGIVDAELDILRVYLDTSRYQLLAQYPDVDAGLLLNCLLLAATEGIAARNRLNANYHFAWFQVLNAPLASGWKTGA
;
A
#
# COMPACT_ATOMS: atom_id res chain seq x y z
N MET A 1 35.72 -62.67 13.58
CA MET A 1 35.28 -63.55 14.69
C MET A 1 34.55 -62.67 15.69
N ASN A 2 33.28 -62.76 16.03
CA ASN A 2 32.06 -63.50 15.69
C ASN A 2 30.93 -62.53 16.16
N GLY A 3 29.71 -62.44 15.65
CA GLY A 3 28.86 -63.29 14.83
C GLY A 3 27.42 -62.88 15.17
N ALA A 4 26.58 -62.70 14.15
CA ALA A 4 25.16 -62.36 14.26
C ALA A 4 24.29 -63.60 14.55
N ALA A 5 23.14 -63.38 15.20
CA ALA A 5 21.86 -64.12 15.10
C ALA A 5 20.91 -63.52 16.17
N ASP A 6 19.78 -62.85 15.90
CA ASP A 6 18.53 -63.22 15.19
C ASP A 6 17.52 -63.99 16.06
N VAL A 7 16.24 -63.59 15.91
CA VAL A 7 14.97 -64.21 16.40
C VAL A 7 14.64 -63.98 17.90
N GLU A 8 13.50 -63.39 18.33
CA GLU A 8 12.10 -63.79 18.07
C GLU A 8 11.08 -62.68 18.46
N LYS A 9 10.02 -62.52 17.66
CA LYS A 9 8.86 -61.60 17.85
C LYS A 9 7.60 -62.43 18.14
N PRO A 10 6.70 -62.02 19.06
CA PRO A 10 5.24 -62.20 18.81
C PRO A 10 4.34 -61.12 19.49
N PRO A 11 3.02 -61.10 19.27
CA PRO A 11 2.31 -61.01 18.00
C PRO A 11 1.47 -59.71 17.88
N GLN A 12 1.19 -59.33 16.63
CA GLN A 12 0.22 -58.30 16.27
C GLN A 12 -1.20 -58.85 16.38
N PHE A 13 -2.10 -58.12 17.03
CA PHE A 13 -3.54 -58.32 16.88
C PHE A 13 -4.11 -57.21 16.01
N THR A 14 -4.37 -57.58 14.75
CA THR A 14 -5.18 -56.84 13.79
C THR A 14 -6.64 -57.11 14.09
N LEU A 15 -7.43 -56.08 14.35
CA LEU A 15 -8.89 -56.13 14.20
C LEU A 15 -9.26 -55.22 13.02
N ALA A 16 -9.62 -55.89 11.92
CA ALA A 16 -10.15 -55.30 10.70
C ALA A 16 -11.61 -54.83 10.92
N PRO A 17 -12.13 -53.93 10.06
CA PRO A 17 -13.33 -53.14 10.31
C PRO A 17 -14.61 -53.89 9.94
N PRO A 18 -15.79 -53.51 10.47
CA PRO A 18 -17.05 -53.97 9.93
C PRO A 18 -17.69 -52.93 9.00
N THR A 19 -17.96 -53.35 7.76
CA THR A 19 -19.06 -52.90 6.87
C THR A 19 -19.22 -53.99 5.80
N PRO A 20 -20.37 -54.18 5.09
CA PRO A 20 -21.52 -53.27 4.92
C PRO A 20 -22.96 -53.89 4.89
N SER A 21 -23.97 -53.00 5.03
CA SER A 21 -25.32 -52.96 4.37
C SER A 21 -26.38 -54.06 4.63
N PRO A 22 -27.68 -53.92 4.24
CA PRO A 22 -28.43 -52.81 3.59
C PRO A 22 -29.83 -52.49 4.25
N GLU A 23 -30.62 -51.64 3.58
CA GLU A 23 -32.10 -51.47 3.69
C GLU A 23 -32.62 -50.58 4.84
N THR A 24 -33.69 -49.76 4.74
CA THR A 24 -34.63 -49.31 3.69
C THR A 24 -35.60 -48.33 4.41
N SER A 25 -36.12 -47.30 3.70
CA SER A 25 -37.35 -46.51 4.04
C SER A 25 -37.31 -45.62 5.30
N ALA A 26 -37.94 -44.45 5.39
CA ALA A 26 -38.78 -43.65 4.51
C ALA A 26 -38.98 -42.27 5.19
N ALA A 27 -39.07 -41.18 4.41
CA ALA A 27 -39.86 -40.00 4.78
C ALA A 27 -41.36 -40.35 4.62
N PRO A 28 -42.38 -39.65 5.21
CA PRO A 28 -42.59 -38.20 5.06
C PRO A 28 -43.39 -37.50 6.20
N ALA A 29 -43.82 -36.27 5.89
CA ALA A 29 -44.93 -35.46 6.44
C ALA A 29 -44.62 -34.65 7.71
N GLU A 30 -44.57 -33.31 7.63
CA GLU A 30 -45.70 -32.36 7.51
C GLU A 30 -46.65 -32.43 8.71
N SER A 31 -46.66 -31.35 9.50
CA SER A 31 -47.80 -30.98 10.34
C SER A 31 -47.91 -29.46 10.39
N GLU A 32 -48.85 -28.95 9.60
CA GLU A 32 -49.49 -27.65 9.73
C GLU A 32 -50.34 -27.56 11.01
N ALA A 33 -50.36 -26.37 11.61
CA ALA A 33 -51.47 -25.75 12.33
C ALA A 33 -51.18 -24.23 12.30
N VAL A 34 -51.88 -23.27 11.65
CA VAL A 34 -53.32 -23.01 11.42
C VAL A 34 -54.03 -22.93 12.78
N LEU A 35 -54.55 -21.82 13.32
CA LEU A 35 -54.95 -20.46 12.87
C LEU A 35 -55.13 -19.57 14.12
N GLU A 36 -55.12 -18.24 13.92
CA GLU A 36 -56.09 -17.22 14.43
C GLU A 36 -55.45 -15.83 14.22
N SER A 37 -55.66 -15.15 13.10
CA SER A 37 -56.82 -14.31 12.75
C SER A 37 -57.11 -13.21 13.77
N ASP A 38 -56.67 -11.99 13.49
CA ASP A 38 -57.52 -10.83 13.74
C ASP A 38 -57.33 -9.73 12.69
N SER A 39 -58.47 -9.21 12.27
CA SER A 39 -58.75 -8.49 11.04
C SER A 39 -59.25 -7.09 11.40
N TRP A 40 -58.75 -6.06 10.72
CA TRP A 40 -59.46 -4.80 10.47
C TRP A 40 -58.83 -4.20 9.20
N GLU A 41 -59.42 -4.43 8.03
CA GLU A 41 -60.54 -3.71 7.42
C GLU A 41 -60.08 -2.46 6.65
N THR A 42 -59.96 -2.68 5.35
CA THR A 42 -59.55 -1.75 4.30
C THR A 42 -60.75 -0.90 3.87
N ALA A 43 -60.75 0.39 4.17
CA ALA A 43 -61.71 1.33 3.61
C ALA A 43 -61.06 2.09 2.45
N ALA A 44 -61.44 1.73 1.22
CA ALA A 44 -61.19 2.49 0.02
C ALA A 44 -62.15 3.68 -0.06
N LEU A 45 -61.62 4.90 -0.22
CA LEU A 45 -62.35 6.04 -0.73
C LEU A 45 -61.55 6.71 -1.85
N GLN A 46 -62.25 6.96 -2.95
CA GLN A 46 -61.79 7.52 -4.21
C GLN A 46 -61.38 9.02 -4.08
N PRO A 47 -60.64 9.57 -5.06
CA PRO A 47 -59.96 10.85 -4.93
C PRO A 47 -60.88 12.02 -5.27
N GLU A 48 -61.02 12.98 -4.36
CA GLU A 48 -61.69 14.25 -4.63
C GLU A 48 -60.65 15.28 -5.08
N SER A 49 -60.78 15.69 -6.34
CA SER A 49 -59.98 16.70 -7.01
C SER A 49 -60.48 18.11 -6.66
N LEU A 50 -59.65 18.90 -5.97
CA LEU A 50 -59.74 20.36 -5.92
C LEU A 50 -58.33 20.96 -6.08
N GLN A 51 -58.18 21.89 -7.04
CA GLN A 51 -56.94 22.57 -7.40
C GLN A 51 -56.65 23.79 -6.47
N PRO A 52 -55.60 24.62 -6.72
CA PRO A 52 -54.45 24.73 -5.83
C PRO A 52 -54.39 26.08 -5.10
N GLU A 53 -54.31 26.08 -3.77
CA GLU A 53 -53.99 27.28 -3.00
C GLU A 53 -52.52 27.29 -2.59
N SER A 54 -51.78 28.22 -3.21
CA SER A 54 -50.70 29.04 -2.63
C SER A 54 -49.72 28.40 -1.63
N LEU A 55 -48.55 28.02 -2.17
CA LEU A 55 -47.20 28.29 -1.66
C LEU A 55 -47.07 28.73 -0.19
N GLN A 56 -46.76 27.77 0.69
CA GLN A 56 -45.84 27.96 1.81
C GLN A 56 -45.02 26.66 1.97
N THR A 57 -43.91 26.59 1.24
CA THR A 57 -42.86 25.59 1.50
C THR A 57 -42.22 25.98 2.83
N GLU A 58 -42.59 25.31 3.92
CA GLU A 58 -41.70 25.21 5.08
C GLU A 58 -40.44 24.49 4.61
N ALA A 59 -39.39 25.29 4.41
CA ALA A 59 -38.07 24.77 4.13
C ALA A 59 -37.63 23.94 5.33
N PHE A 60 -37.59 22.62 5.17
CA PHE A 60 -36.69 21.78 5.94
C PHE A 60 -35.27 22.31 5.65
N GLN A 61 -34.74 23.09 6.57
CA GLN A 61 -33.37 23.54 6.53
C GLN A 61 -32.49 22.33 6.81
N ALA A 62 -31.92 21.75 5.75
CA ALA A 62 -30.82 20.81 5.90
C ALA A 62 -29.70 21.51 6.69
N PRO A 63 -29.09 20.87 7.70
CA PRO A 63 -27.90 21.43 8.30
C PRO A 63 -26.81 21.54 7.22
N SER A 64 -26.35 22.76 6.97
CA SER A 64 -25.17 23.01 6.14
C SER A 64 -23.96 22.32 6.80
N PRO A 65 -23.21 21.45 6.10
CA PRO A 65 -22.06 20.76 6.69
C PRO A 65 -20.76 21.60 6.66
N PHE A 66 -20.83 22.88 6.31
CA PHE A 66 -19.68 23.77 6.23
C PHE A 66 -19.85 24.91 7.23
N ASP A 67 -19.29 24.79 8.43
CA ASP A 67 -18.81 25.96 9.21
C ASP A 67 -18.06 25.62 10.52
N SER A 68 -17.44 24.43 10.67
CA SER A 68 -16.62 24.17 11.87
C SER A 68 -15.34 23.36 11.65
N ASP A 69 -15.16 22.71 10.50
CA ASP A 69 -14.00 21.83 10.25
C ASP A 69 -12.79 22.60 9.68
N ASP A 70 -13.04 23.62 8.84
CA ASP A 70 -11.97 24.39 8.19
C ASP A 70 -11.12 25.21 9.19
N THR A 71 -11.70 25.66 10.30
CA THR A 71 -10.95 26.41 11.33
C THR A 71 -10.04 25.54 12.17
N GLU A 72 -10.45 24.29 12.47
CA GLU A 72 -9.63 23.38 13.27
C GLU A 72 -8.42 22.87 12.46
N VAL A 73 -8.60 22.61 11.16
CA VAL A 73 -7.49 22.25 10.25
C VAL A 73 -6.51 23.42 10.09
N LEU A 74 -6.99 24.66 10.05
CA LEU A 74 -6.15 25.86 10.03
C LEU A 74 -5.38 26.09 11.34
N GLU A 75 -5.97 25.74 12.49
CA GLU A 75 -5.28 25.77 13.78
C GLU A 75 -4.23 24.67 13.90
N GLU A 76 -4.50 23.47 13.36
CA GLU A 76 -3.54 22.37 13.25
C GLU A 76 -2.36 22.76 12.34
N LEU A 77 -2.63 23.40 11.21
CA LEU A 77 -1.63 24.03 10.34
C LEU A 77 -0.76 25.06 11.07
N ALA A 78 -1.38 25.94 11.88
CA ALA A 78 -0.68 26.99 12.61
C ALA A 78 0.23 26.41 13.71
N ASN A 79 -0.23 25.38 14.42
CA ASN A 79 0.56 24.70 15.44
C ASN A 79 1.73 23.93 14.81
N LEU A 80 1.48 23.21 13.72
CA LEU A 80 2.52 22.48 13.01
C LEU A 80 3.62 23.44 12.53
N LEU A 81 3.28 24.58 11.92
CA LEU A 81 4.25 25.59 11.47
C LEU A 81 5.05 26.25 12.60
N GLN A 82 4.50 26.35 13.81
CA GLN A 82 5.23 26.87 14.97
C GLN A 82 6.27 25.89 15.52
N GLU A 83 6.01 24.58 15.44
CA GLU A 83 6.94 23.56 15.92
C GLU A 83 8.18 23.40 15.02
N ILE A 84 8.08 23.73 13.72
CA ILE A 84 9.16 23.54 12.72
C ILE A 84 9.97 24.79 12.38
N SER A 85 9.78 25.93 13.04
CA SER A 85 10.47 27.17 12.65
C SER A 85 11.87 27.35 13.29
N PRO A 86 12.98 27.21 12.54
CA PRO A 86 14.20 27.94 12.84
C PRO A 86 14.09 29.38 12.30
N THR A 87 14.53 30.35 13.12
CA THR A 87 14.65 31.78 12.80
C THR A 87 15.19 32.02 11.39
N THR A 88 14.35 32.60 10.53
CA THR A 88 14.73 33.01 9.16
C THR A 88 14.97 34.51 9.11
N ALA A 89 16.17 34.89 8.67
CA ALA A 89 16.56 36.25 8.32
C ALA A 89 15.95 36.63 6.94
N ALA A 90 15.69 37.93 6.76
CA ALA A 90 14.83 38.50 5.74
C ALA A 90 15.21 38.19 4.26
N PRO A 91 14.21 38.17 3.33
CA PRO A 91 14.45 37.92 1.91
C PRO A 91 15.06 39.11 1.17
N VAL A 92 15.97 38.82 0.23
CA VAL A 92 16.52 39.78 -0.74
C VAL A 92 15.74 39.64 -2.06
N GLU A 93 15.33 40.78 -2.60
CA GLU A 93 14.54 40.98 -3.83
C GLU A 93 15.21 40.39 -5.10
N PRO A 94 14.47 39.74 -6.03
CA PRO A 94 15.05 39.21 -7.26
C PRO A 94 15.14 40.27 -8.37
N ALA A 95 16.34 40.44 -8.92
CA ALA A 95 16.62 41.29 -10.07
C ALA A 95 16.07 40.71 -11.39
N ALA A 96 15.50 41.57 -12.22
CA ALA A 96 14.91 41.27 -13.52
C ALA A 96 15.94 40.71 -14.53
N ARG A 97 15.54 39.66 -15.26
CA ARG A 97 16.32 39.06 -16.36
C ARG A 97 15.83 39.59 -17.71
N PRO A 98 16.71 40.01 -18.64
CA PRO A 98 16.30 40.46 -19.96
C PRO A 98 15.95 39.30 -20.91
N GLU A 99 14.91 39.50 -21.72
CA GLU A 99 14.42 38.60 -22.79
C GLU A 99 15.42 38.49 -23.97
N PRO A 100 15.50 37.32 -24.65
CA PRO A 100 16.24 37.16 -25.90
C PRO A 100 15.44 37.67 -27.13
N PRO A 101 16.09 38.18 -28.18
CA PRO A 101 15.42 38.70 -29.37
C PRO A 101 14.86 37.59 -30.29
N GLU A 102 13.72 37.91 -30.89
CA GLU A 102 12.94 37.10 -31.85
C GLU A 102 13.65 36.97 -33.21
N PRO A 103 13.72 35.76 -33.82
CA PRO A 103 14.33 35.57 -35.14
C PRO A 103 13.38 35.97 -36.29
N PRO A 104 13.92 36.46 -37.44
CA PRO A 104 13.13 36.98 -38.54
C PRO A 104 12.43 35.90 -39.38
N ALA A 105 11.28 36.26 -39.95
CA ALA A 105 10.42 35.43 -40.79
C ALA A 105 11.09 34.96 -42.10
N PRO A 106 10.81 33.73 -42.57
CA PRO A 106 11.36 33.21 -43.82
C PRO A 106 10.59 33.70 -45.08
N PRO A 107 11.25 33.81 -46.24
CA PRO A 107 10.63 34.20 -47.54
C PRO A 107 9.76 33.08 -48.14
N PRO A 108 8.91 33.38 -49.15
CA PRO A 108 7.91 32.45 -49.66
C PRO A 108 8.50 31.22 -50.34
N VAL A 109 7.88 30.08 -50.04
CA VAL A 109 8.22 28.74 -50.52
C VAL A 109 7.96 28.64 -52.03
N SER A 110 9.03 28.40 -52.79
CA SER A 110 8.93 27.98 -54.19
C SER A 110 8.63 26.48 -54.23
N MET A 111 7.60 26.10 -54.98
CA MET A 111 7.21 24.70 -55.20
C MET A 111 8.38 23.91 -55.78
N PHE A 112 9.02 23.07 -54.96
CA PHE A 112 9.91 22.01 -55.40
C PHE A 112 9.30 20.66 -55.03
N GLU A 113 9.18 19.83 -56.05
CA GLU A 113 8.71 18.46 -56.04
C GLU A 113 9.43 17.62 -54.96
N PRO A 114 8.72 16.83 -54.14
CA PRO A 114 9.35 16.08 -53.06
C PRO A 114 10.25 14.97 -53.64
N PRO A 115 11.53 14.88 -53.24
CA PRO A 115 12.34 13.73 -53.58
C PRO A 115 11.81 12.51 -52.82
N ILE A 116 11.72 11.39 -53.55
CA ILE A 116 11.34 10.08 -53.01
C ILE A 116 12.28 9.76 -51.82
N PRO A 117 11.76 9.41 -50.63
CA PRO A 117 12.59 9.08 -49.49
C PRO A 117 13.44 7.83 -49.78
N GLN A 118 14.76 7.99 -49.78
CA GLN A 118 15.68 6.86 -49.67
C GLN A 118 15.54 6.28 -48.27
N PRO A 119 15.45 4.95 -48.11
CA PRO A 119 15.43 4.34 -46.80
C PRO A 119 16.75 4.67 -46.09
N ALA A 120 16.66 5.40 -44.99
CA ALA A 120 17.77 5.58 -44.06
C ALA A 120 18.16 4.19 -43.57
N SER A 121 19.41 3.79 -43.83
CA SER A 121 20.00 2.61 -43.19
C SER A 121 19.89 2.80 -41.68
N ALA A 122 19.04 2.01 -41.03
CA ALA A 122 18.98 1.92 -39.58
C ALA A 122 20.37 1.48 -39.11
N HIS A 123 21.14 2.42 -38.55
CA HIS A 123 22.27 2.04 -37.72
C HIS A 123 21.68 1.25 -36.55
N PRO A 124 22.16 0.03 -36.26
CA PRO A 124 21.77 -0.67 -35.05
C PRO A 124 22.03 0.26 -33.87
N ALA A 125 21.00 0.49 -33.04
CA ALA A 125 21.24 1.07 -31.73
C ALA A 125 22.37 0.26 -31.06
N PRO A 126 23.33 0.91 -30.36
CA PRO A 126 24.36 0.19 -29.64
C PRO A 126 23.68 -0.83 -28.74
N GLN A 127 23.89 -2.11 -29.04
CA GLN A 127 23.44 -3.20 -28.20
C GLN A 127 24.22 -3.04 -26.91
N MET A 128 23.54 -2.62 -25.84
CA MET A 128 24.14 -2.64 -24.51
C MET A 128 24.66 -4.05 -24.26
N PRO A 129 25.90 -4.21 -23.77
CA PRO A 129 26.37 -5.52 -23.37
C PRO A 129 25.40 -6.11 -22.34
N ALA A 130 25.22 -7.42 -22.38
CA ALA A 130 24.42 -8.11 -21.36
C ALA A 130 25.07 -7.83 -19.99
N GLU A 131 24.39 -7.05 -19.15
CA GLU A 131 24.78 -6.79 -17.77
C GLU A 131 24.96 -8.13 -17.03
N LEU A 132 26.07 -8.29 -16.31
CA LEU A 132 26.24 -9.50 -15.49
C LEU A 132 25.21 -9.46 -14.35
N GLU A 133 24.64 -10.61 -13.98
CA GLU A 133 23.58 -10.67 -12.95
C GLU A 133 24.00 -10.02 -11.62
N HIS A 134 25.30 -10.08 -11.29
CA HIS A 134 25.85 -9.45 -10.09
C HIS A 134 25.85 -7.92 -10.18
N GLU A 135 26.25 -7.36 -11.31
CA GLU A 135 26.24 -5.91 -11.57
C GLU A 135 24.80 -5.38 -11.51
N ARG A 136 23.86 -6.14 -12.10
CA ARG A 136 22.42 -5.86 -12.01
C ARG A 136 21.93 -5.80 -10.58
N LEU A 137 22.21 -6.81 -9.77
CA LEU A 137 21.80 -6.81 -8.36
C LEU A 137 22.42 -5.64 -7.58
N GLU A 138 23.70 -5.34 -7.81
CA GLU A 138 24.33 -4.19 -7.18
C GLU A 138 23.69 -2.85 -7.58
N ARG A 139 23.35 -2.68 -8.85
CA ARG A 139 22.65 -1.49 -9.37
C ARG A 139 21.31 -1.31 -8.67
N LEU A 140 20.49 -2.35 -8.58
CA LEU A 140 19.20 -2.32 -7.89
C LEU A 140 19.34 -2.00 -6.40
N LEU A 141 20.30 -2.63 -5.73
CA LEU A 141 20.58 -2.40 -4.32
C LEU A 141 20.99 -0.96 -4.06
N LYS A 142 21.92 -0.42 -4.86
CA LYS A 142 22.39 0.96 -4.75
C LYS A 142 21.26 1.95 -5.04
N PHE A 143 20.36 1.65 -5.98
CA PHE A 143 19.21 2.49 -6.30
C PHE A 143 18.30 2.76 -5.09
N VAL A 144 17.99 1.73 -4.29
CA VAL A 144 17.13 1.90 -3.10
C VAL A 144 17.91 2.36 -1.88
N ALA A 145 19.15 1.88 -1.69
CA ALA A 145 19.99 2.29 -0.57
C ALA A 145 20.38 3.78 -0.63
N ARG A 146 20.43 4.39 -1.83
CA ARG A 146 20.64 5.85 -1.97
C ARG A 146 19.43 6.68 -1.52
N GLN A 147 18.22 6.15 -1.67
CA GLN A 147 17.01 6.83 -1.24
C GLN A 147 16.87 6.81 0.28
N GLU A 148 17.25 5.69 0.91
CA GLU A 148 17.22 5.55 2.37
C GLU A 148 18.48 4.81 2.86
N PRO A 149 19.61 5.52 3.02
CA PRO A 149 20.88 4.92 3.43
C PRO A 149 20.94 4.57 4.92
N GLY A 150 19.96 5.01 5.72
CA GLY A 150 19.85 4.67 7.13
C GLY A 150 19.41 3.22 7.38
N LEU A 151 18.89 2.53 6.36
CA LEU A 151 18.40 1.16 6.46
C LEU A 151 19.40 0.13 5.93
N ARG A 152 19.31 -1.09 6.46
CA ARG A 152 19.95 -2.24 5.81
C ARG A 152 19.06 -2.72 4.68
N TRP A 153 19.69 -2.99 3.55
CA TRP A 153 19.03 -3.48 2.35
C TRP A 153 19.68 -4.79 1.89
N ALA A 154 18.90 -5.65 1.27
CA ALA A 154 19.41 -6.81 0.59
C ALA A 154 18.58 -7.09 -0.65
N VAL A 155 19.24 -7.51 -1.71
CA VAL A 155 18.59 -7.97 -2.94
C VAL A 155 19.16 -9.33 -3.33
N GLY A 156 18.31 -10.23 -3.79
CA GLY A 156 18.74 -11.57 -4.14
C GLY A 156 17.96 -12.16 -5.30
N LEU A 157 18.65 -12.96 -6.10
CA LEU A 157 18.06 -13.78 -7.15
C LEU A 157 17.70 -15.15 -6.58
N ARG A 158 16.44 -15.53 -6.66
CA ARG A 158 15.96 -16.87 -6.28
C ARG A 158 16.16 -17.86 -7.42
N GLU A 159 16.03 -19.15 -7.12
CA GLU A 159 16.17 -20.24 -8.10
C GLU A 159 15.13 -20.16 -9.24
N ASP A 160 13.94 -19.64 -8.95
CA ASP A 160 12.88 -19.36 -9.93
C ASP A 160 13.13 -18.11 -10.80
N ARG A 161 14.32 -17.50 -10.67
CA ARG A 161 14.74 -16.24 -11.30
C ARG A 161 13.99 -14.99 -10.83
N THR A 162 13.22 -15.06 -9.75
CA THR A 162 12.65 -13.86 -9.15
C THR A 162 13.72 -13.06 -8.41
N THR A 163 13.73 -11.74 -8.61
CA THR A 163 14.63 -10.84 -7.87
C THR A 163 13.87 -10.27 -6.69
N LEU A 164 14.25 -10.64 -5.47
CA LEU A 164 13.61 -10.20 -4.24
C LEU A 164 14.40 -9.04 -3.63
N LEU A 165 13.72 -7.96 -3.27
CA LEU A 165 14.27 -6.83 -2.51
C LEU A 165 13.70 -6.82 -1.09
N VAL A 166 14.57 -6.66 -0.08
CA VAL A 166 14.18 -6.62 1.32
C VAL A 166 14.95 -5.57 2.12
N THR A 167 14.30 -5.05 3.15
CA THR A 167 14.94 -4.40 4.30
C THR A 167 14.54 -5.18 5.57
N ASP A 168 15.35 -5.14 6.62
CA ASP A 168 14.97 -5.69 7.93
C ASP A 168 14.11 -4.75 8.78
N LEU A 169 13.80 -3.55 8.27
CA LEU A 169 12.78 -2.72 8.89
C LEU A 169 11.42 -3.44 8.90
N ALA A 170 10.79 -3.46 10.08
CA ALA A 170 9.39 -3.87 10.26
C ALA A 170 9.02 -5.17 9.52
N HIS A 171 9.81 -6.23 9.73
CA HIS A 171 9.55 -7.58 9.20
C HIS A 171 9.66 -7.75 7.67
N GLY A 172 10.27 -6.81 6.97
CA GLY A 172 10.36 -6.82 5.49
C GLY A 172 9.46 -5.79 4.81
N TRP A 173 8.78 -4.94 5.57
CA TRP A 173 7.97 -3.86 5.02
C TRP A 173 8.85 -2.79 4.37
N ILE A 174 8.44 -2.32 3.17
CA ILE A 174 9.09 -1.21 2.49
C ILE A 174 8.37 0.10 2.85
N PRO A 175 9.05 1.10 3.43
CA PRO A 175 8.47 2.38 3.77
C PRO A 175 7.82 3.12 2.59
N PRO A 176 6.85 4.01 2.85
CA PRO A 176 6.39 4.98 1.85
C PRO A 176 7.55 5.89 1.42
N GLY A 177 7.43 6.48 0.23
CA GLY A 177 8.45 7.38 -0.33
C GLY A 177 9.64 6.66 -1.00
N ILE A 178 9.80 5.34 -0.81
CA ILE A 178 10.80 4.56 -1.53
C ILE A 178 10.28 4.18 -2.92
N THR A 179 10.94 4.71 -3.94
CA THR A 179 10.75 4.33 -5.34
C THR A 179 11.41 2.99 -5.59
N LEU A 180 10.69 2.08 -6.23
CA LEU A 180 11.12 0.69 -6.42
C LEU A 180 11.52 0.43 -7.88
N PRO A 181 12.60 -0.32 -8.11
CA PRO A 181 12.89 -0.84 -9.44
C PRO A 181 11.75 -1.72 -9.97
N ALA A 182 11.44 -1.63 -11.26
CA ALA A 182 10.32 -2.38 -11.85
C ALA A 182 10.51 -3.91 -11.79
N GLU A 183 11.75 -4.36 -11.75
CA GLU A 183 12.14 -5.77 -11.83
C GLU A 183 12.19 -6.50 -10.48
N VAL A 184 11.96 -5.81 -9.35
CA VAL A 184 12.01 -6.43 -8.02
C VAL A 184 10.64 -6.94 -7.55
N HIS A 185 10.67 -7.93 -6.68
CA HIS A 185 9.54 -8.40 -5.90
C HIS A 185 9.77 -8.06 -4.44
N LEU A 186 8.68 -7.92 -3.67
CA LEU A 186 8.72 -7.67 -2.24
C LEU A 186 8.24 -8.89 -1.46
N LEU A 187 8.55 -8.91 -0.16
CA LEU A 187 7.96 -9.89 0.74
C LEU A 187 6.47 -9.59 0.97
N GLU A 188 5.65 -10.63 0.99
CA GLU A 188 4.26 -10.52 1.43
C GLU A 188 4.18 -10.11 2.92
N PRO A 189 3.09 -9.47 3.36
CA PRO A 189 2.85 -9.16 4.76
C PRO A 189 2.93 -10.39 5.67
N ALA A 190 3.94 -10.44 6.54
CA ALA A 190 4.06 -11.46 7.59
C ALA A 190 4.99 -10.98 8.70
N ARG A 191 4.82 -11.54 9.90
CA ARG A 191 5.75 -11.33 11.01
C ARG A 191 6.99 -12.20 10.82
N ARG A 192 8.14 -11.56 10.67
CA ARG A 192 9.44 -12.22 10.47
C ARG A 192 10.49 -11.58 11.38
N LYS A 193 11.50 -12.33 11.80
CA LYS A 193 12.65 -11.79 12.53
C LYS A 193 13.92 -12.11 11.76
N GLY A 194 14.93 -11.26 11.91
CA GLY A 194 16.24 -11.47 11.31
C GLY A 194 16.76 -10.23 10.60
N THR A 195 17.96 -10.35 10.07
CA THR A 195 18.61 -9.31 9.27
C THR A 195 18.06 -9.30 7.84
N ALA A 196 18.35 -8.25 7.06
CA ALA A 196 17.95 -8.18 5.66
C ALA A 196 18.41 -9.42 4.87
N LYS A 197 19.63 -9.90 5.12
CA LYS A 197 20.15 -11.15 4.54
C LYS A 197 19.34 -12.38 4.94
N SER A 198 18.93 -12.48 6.20
CA SER A 198 18.09 -13.59 6.67
C SER A 198 16.70 -13.59 6.03
N LEU A 199 16.13 -12.41 5.78
CA LEU A 199 14.82 -12.25 5.15
C LEU A 199 14.80 -12.63 3.66
N LEU A 200 15.94 -12.54 2.96
CA LEU A 200 16.05 -13.03 1.57
C LEU A 200 15.79 -14.54 1.45
N GLY A 201 16.16 -15.32 2.47
CA GLY A 201 16.08 -16.78 2.42
C GLY A 201 17.12 -17.38 1.44
N GLU A 202 16.73 -18.47 0.77
CA GLU A 202 17.60 -19.15 -0.20
C GLU A 202 17.65 -18.40 -1.54
N THR A 203 18.85 -18.02 -1.97
CA THR A 203 19.12 -17.26 -3.20
C THR A 203 20.36 -17.79 -3.89
N THR A 204 20.38 -17.82 -5.22
CA THR A 204 21.54 -18.20 -6.04
C THR A 204 22.63 -17.12 -6.04
N LEU A 205 22.20 -15.86 -5.99
CA LEU A 205 23.07 -14.68 -5.90
C LEU A 205 22.42 -13.65 -4.98
N ALA A 206 23.21 -12.94 -4.19
CA ALA A 206 22.71 -11.87 -3.33
C ALA A 206 23.74 -10.75 -3.17
N ALA A 207 23.23 -9.54 -2.99
CA ALA A 207 23.98 -8.37 -2.57
C ALA A 207 23.31 -7.74 -1.35
N THR A 208 24.11 -7.19 -0.44
CA THR A 208 23.64 -6.59 0.81
C THR A 208 24.30 -5.24 1.03
N TYR A 209 23.57 -4.33 1.66
CA TYR A 209 24.02 -3.01 2.05
C TYR A 209 23.75 -2.81 3.54
N ALA A 210 24.73 -2.30 4.27
CA ALA A 210 24.58 -1.78 5.61
C ALA A 210 24.78 -0.26 5.64
N PRO A 211 24.13 0.44 6.59
CA PRO A 211 24.33 1.88 6.75
C PRO A 211 25.81 2.24 6.87
N GLY A 212 26.26 3.16 6.00
CA GLY A 212 27.65 3.60 5.91
C GLY A 212 28.49 2.87 4.86
N ASP A 213 27.99 1.79 4.26
CA ASP A 213 28.66 1.14 3.13
C ASP A 213 28.76 2.11 1.92
N PRO A 214 29.84 2.02 1.13
CA PRO A 214 30.02 2.90 -0.02
C PRO A 214 29.01 2.58 -1.13
N LEU A 215 28.27 3.60 -1.58
CA LEU A 215 27.28 3.48 -2.67
C LEU A 215 27.80 3.86 -4.05
N GLY A 216 29.12 4.07 -4.19
CA GLY A 216 29.74 4.59 -5.41
C GLY A 216 29.38 6.06 -5.66
N TRP A 217 29.86 6.62 -6.78
CA TRP A 217 29.60 8.00 -7.12
C TRP A 217 28.27 8.13 -7.86
N ALA A 218 27.67 9.33 -7.78
CA ALA A 218 26.47 9.64 -8.53
C ALA A 218 26.68 9.53 -10.05
N ALA A 219 27.89 9.60 -10.59
CA ALA A 219 28.08 9.43 -12.04
C ALA A 219 27.91 7.98 -12.55
N ASP A 220 27.88 7.00 -11.65
CA ASP A 220 27.79 5.57 -11.97
C ASP A 220 26.32 5.12 -12.19
N TYR A 221 25.44 6.03 -12.64
CA TYR A 221 24.02 5.70 -12.88
C TYR A 221 23.88 4.86 -14.14
N GLU A 222 23.59 3.59 -13.94
CA GLU A 222 22.76 2.88 -14.89
C GLU A 222 21.29 3.21 -14.61
N VAL A 223 20.57 3.59 -15.67
CA VAL A 223 19.14 3.93 -15.60
C VAL A 223 18.38 2.70 -15.09
N THR A 224 17.62 2.89 -14.02
CA THR A 224 16.80 1.85 -13.41
C THR A 224 15.35 2.20 -13.63
N ASP A 225 14.64 1.38 -14.39
CA ASP A 225 13.19 1.54 -14.58
C ASP A 225 12.48 1.36 -13.24
N THR A 226 11.47 2.18 -13.01
CA THR A 226 10.73 2.22 -11.73
C THR A 226 9.28 1.81 -11.91
N SER A 227 8.70 1.18 -10.90
CA SER A 227 7.29 0.77 -10.93
C SER A 227 6.70 0.72 -9.52
N SER A 228 5.39 0.92 -9.42
CA SER A 228 4.62 0.63 -8.21
C SER A 228 4.21 -0.85 -8.11
N GLN A 229 4.26 -1.60 -9.22
CA GLN A 229 3.86 -3.00 -9.32
C GLN A 229 4.50 -3.93 -8.27
N PRO A 230 5.76 -3.74 -7.81
CA PRO A 230 6.33 -4.58 -6.75
C PRO A 230 5.53 -4.57 -5.43
N ARG A 231 4.68 -3.55 -5.20
CA ARG A 231 3.79 -3.44 -4.05
C ARG A 231 2.42 -4.11 -4.25
N GLU A 232 2.18 -4.71 -5.41
CA GLU A 232 0.95 -5.44 -5.69
C GLU A 232 0.79 -6.62 -4.71
N LEU A 233 -0.40 -6.71 -4.13
CA LEU A 233 -0.81 -7.74 -3.17
C LEU A 233 -2.28 -8.08 -3.46
N PRO A 234 -2.79 -9.23 -2.96
CA PRO A 234 -4.22 -9.50 -2.98
C PRO A 234 -5.02 -8.31 -2.44
N GLU A 235 -6.12 -7.99 -3.13
CA GLU A 235 -6.96 -6.87 -2.72
C GLU A 235 -7.60 -7.15 -1.36
N VAL A 236 -7.57 -6.14 -0.49
CA VAL A 236 -8.29 -6.17 0.78
C VAL A 236 -9.73 -5.75 0.52
N ASP A 237 -10.65 -6.68 0.76
CA ASP A 237 -12.08 -6.45 0.67
C ASP A 237 -12.50 -5.27 1.57
N ASP A 238 -13.39 -4.41 1.06
CA ASP A 238 -13.90 -3.24 1.79
C ASP A 238 -12.82 -2.33 2.40
N LEU A 239 -11.63 -2.24 1.77
CA LEU A 239 -10.49 -1.49 2.32
C LEU A 239 -10.82 -0.03 2.70
N GLY A 240 -11.76 0.63 2.02
CA GLY A 240 -12.17 1.99 2.42
C GLY A 240 -12.90 2.03 3.77
N TRP A 241 -13.81 1.08 4.00
CA TRP A 241 -14.51 0.93 5.27
C TRP A 241 -13.56 0.48 6.37
N LEU A 242 -12.75 -0.56 6.12
CA LEU A 242 -11.79 -1.08 7.09
C LEU A 242 -10.74 -0.04 7.50
N LEU A 243 -10.26 0.78 6.56
CA LEU A 243 -9.32 1.86 6.86
C LEU A 243 -9.97 2.97 7.67
N SER A 244 -11.23 3.31 7.36
CA SER A 244 -12.00 4.29 8.15
C SER A 244 -12.23 3.82 9.58
N GLU A 245 -12.45 2.52 9.79
CA GLU A 245 -12.59 1.93 11.13
C GLU A 245 -11.25 1.92 11.87
N ALA A 246 -10.17 1.49 11.20
CA ALA A 246 -8.84 1.38 11.81
C ALA A 246 -8.23 2.73 12.22
N THR A 247 -8.67 3.82 11.58
CA THR A 247 -8.23 5.20 11.89
C THR A 247 -9.16 5.90 12.88
N HIS A 248 -10.33 5.34 13.18
CA HIS A 248 -11.29 5.98 14.06
C HIS A 248 -10.80 5.95 15.52
N TRP A 249 -10.64 7.14 16.12
CA TRP A 249 -10.27 7.31 17.53
C TRP A 249 -8.95 6.62 17.90
N ARG A 250 -8.05 6.51 16.92
CA ARG A 250 -6.77 5.86 17.10
C ARG A 250 -5.77 6.81 17.75
N ASP A 251 -5.21 6.38 18.88
CA ASP A 251 -4.19 7.13 19.60
C ASP A 251 -2.94 7.36 18.72
N GLY A 252 -2.44 8.60 18.75
CA GLY A 252 -1.25 9.01 17.99
C GLY A 252 -1.47 9.22 16.50
N LEU A 253 -2.73 9.25 16.02
CA LEU A 253 -3.07 9.76 14.69
C LEU A 253 -3.81 11.11 14.80
N PRO A 254 -3.50 12.09 13.93
CA PRO A 254 -4.31 13.29 13.78
C PRO A 254 -5.76 12.96 13.38
N ARG A 255 -6.72 13.79 13.80
CA ARG A 255 -8.14 13.60 13.46
C ARG A 255 -8.37 13.64 11.95
N LEU A 256 -7.65 14.51 11.25
CA LEU A 256 -7.68 14.66 9.79
C LEU A 256 -7.53 13.31 9.07
N VAL A 257 -6.74 12.38 9.60
CA VAL A 257 -6.50 11.07 8.96
C VAL A 257 -7.79 10.28 8.78
N ASN A 258 -8.70 10.28 9.78
CA ASN A 258 -9.97 9.58 9.66
C ASN A 258 -10.91 10.24 8.64
N THR A 259 -10.93 11.57 8.62
CA THR A 259 -11.71 12.36 7.65
C THR A 259 -11.26 12.07 6.23
N LEU A 260 -9.94 12.09 5.97
CA LEU A 260 -9.38 11.83 4.65
C LEU A 260 -9.52 10.36 4.23
N ALA A 261 -9.46 9.41 5.17
CA ALA A 261 -9.73 8.00 4.87
C ALA A 261 -11.16 7.81 4.36
N LYS A 262 -12.15 8.43 5.01
CA LYS A 262 -13.56 8.39 4.60
C LYS A 262 -13.79 9.10 3.27
N ALA A 263 -13.23 10.30 3.10
CA ALA A 263 -13.34 11.08 1.87
C ALA A 263 -12.75 10.32 0.66
N GLY A 264 -11.53 9.78 0.83
CA GLY A 264 -10.86 8.99 -0.20
C GLY A 264 -11.62 7.70 -0.52
N ALA A 265 -12.17 7.02 0.49
CA ALA A 265 -13.01 5.82 0.30
C ALA A 265 -14.31 6.13 -0.44
N ALA A 266 -14.95 7.26 -0.14
CA ALA A 266 -16.14 7.74 -0.83
C ALA A 266 -15.83 8.31 -2.23
N GLY A 267 -14.56 8.51 -2.56
CA GLY A 267 -14.12 9.14 -3.80
C GLY A 267 -14.50 10.63 -3.89
N THR A 268 -14.86 11.26 -2.77
CA THR A 268 -15.12 12.69 -2.70
C THR A 268 -13.82 13.45 -2.95
N GLY A 269 -13.91 14.66 -3.51
CA GLY A 269 -12.72 15.51 -3.68
C GLY A 269 -12.06 15.79 -2.33
N ILE A 270 -10.73 15.76 -2.31
CA ILE A 270 -9.89 16.17 -1.19
C ILE A 270 -9.08 17.36 -1.68
N VAL A 271 -8.94 18.39 -0.87
CA VAL A 271 -8.20 19.60 -1.26
C VAL A 271 -6.71 19.30 -1.18
N ASP A 272 -5.93 19.80 -2.14
CA ASP A 272 -4.47 19.55 -2.20
C ASP A 272 -3.76 19.92 -0.89
N ALA A 273 -4.19 21.00 -0.23
CA ALA A 273 -3.64 21.42 1.06
C ALA A 273 -3.83 20.36 2.17
N GLU A 274 -4.97 19.68 2.23
CA GLU A 274 -5.23 18.63 3.22
C GLU A 274 -4.36 17.39 2.94
N LEU A 275 -4.18 17.05 1.66
CA LEU A 275 -3.29 15.97 1.24
C LEU A 275 -1.82 16.29 1.57
N ASP A 276 -1.40 17.54 1.41
CA ASP A 276 -0.05 17.97 1.77
C ASP A 276 0.18 17.89 3.29
N ILE A 277 -0.79 18.29 4.12
CA ILE A 277 -0.73 18.10 5.57
C ILE A 277 -0.57 16.62 5.92
N LEU A 278 -1.38 15.74 5.32
CA LEU A 278 -1.30 14.31 5.53
C LEU A 278 0.11 13.76 5.19
N ARG A 279 0.72 14.25 4.11
CA ARG A 279 2.08 13.87 3.71
C ARG A 279 3.13 14.35 4.72
N VAL A 280 2.98 15.53 5.30
CA VAL A 280 3.88 16.00 6.37
C VAL A 280 3.79 15.10 7.60
N TYR A 281 2.59 14.68 8.01
CA TYR A 281 2.43 13.71 9.10
C TYR A 281 3.04 12.34 8.77
N LEU A 282 2.84 11.86 7.54
CA LEU A 282 3.43 10.62 7.06
C LEU A 282 4.96 10.66 7.11
N ASP A 283 5.56 11.73 6.59
CA ASP A 283 7.01 11.91 6.60
C ASP A 283 7.54 12.00 8.03
N THR A 284 6.87 12.77 8.89
CA THR A 284 7.26 12.89 10.31
C THR A 284 7.26 11.54 11.01
N SER A 285 6.19 10.74 10.82
CA SER A 285 6.10 9.38 11.39
C SER A 285 7.19 8.46 10.82
N ARG A 286 7.47 8.54 9.52
CA ARG A 286 8.56 7.80 8.87
C ARG A 286 9.92 8.17 9.45
N TYR A 287 10.22 9.45 9.61
CA TYR A 287 11.48 9.91 10.22
C TYR A 287 11.64 9.41 11.66
N GLN A 288 10.57 9.44 12.45
CA GLN A 288 10.59 8.93 13.82
C GLN A 288 10.86 7.41 13.87
N LEU A 289 10.32 6.63 12.93
CA LEU A 289 10.64 5.20 12.80
C LEU A 289 12.12 4.98 12.48
N LEU A 290 12.64 5.71 11.50
CA LEU A 290 14.03 5.57 11.07
C LEU A 290 15.01 5.97 12.17
N ALA A 291 14.65 6.95 13.01
CA ALA A 291 15.46 7.35 14.16
C ALA A 291 15.54 6.26 15.26
N GLN A 292 14.54 5.37 15.35
CA GLN A 292 14.50 4.26 16.31
C GLN A 292 15.07 2.95 15.74
N TYR A 293 15.32 2.89 14.43
CA TYR A 293 15.83 1.69 13.78
C TYR A 293 17.16 1.24 14.42
N PRO A 294 17.34 -0.06 14.71
CA PRO A 294 16.50 -1.19 14.28
C PRO A 294 15.29 -1.51 15.17
N ASP A 295 15.21 -0.94 16.36
CA ASP A 295 14.23 -1.31 17.39
C ASP A 295 13.05 -0.33 17.43
N VAL A 296 12.24 -0.37 16.37
CA VAL A 296 11.10 0.55 16.20
C VAL A 296 9.93 0.24 17.13
N ASP A 297 9.29 1.29 17.67
CA ASP A 297 8.04 1.15 18.41
C ASP A 297 6.90 0.61 17.53
N ALA A 298 6.16 -0.37 18.05
CA ALA A 298 5.09 -1.03 17.31
C ALA A 298 3.87 -0.13 17.09
N GLY A 299 3.53 0.73 18.05
CA GLY A 299 2.41 1.66 17.93
C GLY A 299 2.68 2.69 16.83
N LEU A 300 3.87 3.27 16.85
CA LEU A 300 4.36 4.19 15.83
C LEU A 300 4.38 3.55 14.43
N LEU A 301 4.83 2.30 14.32
CA LEU A 301 4.83 1.57 13.05
C LEU A 301 3.41 1.40 12.50
N LEU A 302 2.47 0.97 13.34
CA LEU A 302 1.07 0.81 12.94
C LEU A 302 0.43 2.15 12.55
N ASN A 303 0.77 3.25 13.22
CA ASN A 303 0.33 4.60 12.86
C ASN A 303 0.89 5.02 11.49
N CYS A 304 2.18 4.79 11.25
CA CYS A 304 2.82 5.08 9.96
C CYS A 304 2.17 4.29 8.81
N LEU A 305 1.82 3.02 9.02
CA LEU A 305 1.14 2.20 8.02
C LEU A 305 -0.25 2.75 7.69
N LEU A 306 -1.01 3.23 8.68
CA LEU A 306 -2.32 3.82 8.45
C LEU A 306 -2.24 5.20 7.77
N LEU A 307 -1.25 6.03 8.13
CA LEU A 307 -0.97 7.29 7.42
C LEU A 307 -0.65 7.01 5.95
N ALA A 308 0.22 6.03 5.67
CA ALA A 308 0.58 5.64 4.31
C ALA A 308 -0.60 5.07 3.52
N ALA A 309 -1.45 4.27 4.15
CA ALA A 309 -2.66 3.73 3.53
C ALA A 309 -3.68 4.85 3.21
N THR A 310 -3.81 5.82 4.13
CA THR A 310 -4.69 6.99 3.97
C THR A 310 -4.19 7.92 2.87
N GLU A 311 -2.87 8.16 2.78
CA GLU A 311 -2.30 8.93 1.67
C GLU A 311 -2.60 8.26 0.33
N GLY A 312 -2.41 6.95 0.25
CA GLY A 312 -2.72 6.17 -0.95
C GLY A 312 -4.18 6.29 -1.38
N ILE A 313 -5.15 6.15 -0.45
CA ILE A 313 -6.57 6.24 -0.80
C ILE A 313 -6.97 7.67 -1.17
N ALA A 314 -6.43 8.68 -0.47
CA ALA A 314 -6.68 10.09 -0.74
C ALA A 314 -6.11 10.53 -2.10
N ALA A 315 -4.92 10.06 -2.45
CA ALA A 315 -4.27 10.30 -3.75
C ALA A 315 -4.82 9.42 -4.89
N ARG A 316 -5.90 8.66 -4.66
CA ARG A 316 -6.48 7.69 -5.62
C ARG A 316 -5.49 6.62 -6.10
N ASN A 317 -4.46 6.34 -5.30
CA ASN A 317 -3.50 5.28 -5.51
C ASN A 317 -3.89 4.05 -4.68
N ARG A 318 -4.85 3.28 -5.21
CA ARG A 318 -5.42 2.12 -4.52
C ARG A 318 -4.39 1.03 -4.24
N LEU A 319 -3.41 0.85 -5.12
CA LEU A 319 -2.33 -0.13 -4.97
C LEU A 319 -1.49 0.17 -3.73
N ASN A 320 -1.03 1.42 -3.55
CA ASN A 320 -0.29 1.82 -2.35
C ASN A 320 -1.14 1.73 -1.08
N ALA A 321 -2.41 2.14 -1.16
CA ALA A 321 -3.33 2.02 -0.03
C ALA A 321 -3.47 0.56 0.43
N ASN A 322 -3.67 -0.36 -0.54
CA ASN A 322 -3.79 -1.79 -0.30
C ASN A 322 -2.53 -2.37 0.32
N TYR A 323 -1.37 -2.04 -0.23
CA TYR A 323 -0.08 -2.51 0.28
C TYR A 323 0.12 -2.17 1.77
N HIS A 324 -0.01 -0.89 2.12
CA HIS A 324 0.23 -0.45 3.49
C HIS A 324 -0.82 -0.98 4.47
N PHE A 325 -2.09 -1.06 4.05
CA PHE A 325 -3.13 -1.60 4.90
C PHE A 325 -3.04 -3.11 5.12
N ALA A 326 -2.64 -3.88 4.11
CA ALA A 326 -2.41 -5.32 4.26
C ALA A 326 -1.29 -5.61 5.28
N TRP A 327 -0.21 -4.81 5.26
CA TRP A 327 0.82 -4.85 6.30
C TRP A 327 0.26 -4.48 7.69
N PHE A 328 -0.56 -3.43 7.78
CA PHE A 328 -1.22 -3.06 9.03
C PHE A 328 -2.05 -4.22 9.60
N GLN A 329 -2.90 -4.87 8.79
CA GLN A 329 -3.76 -5.96 9.26
C GLN A 329 -2.96 -7.10 9.89
N VAL A 330 -1.90 -7.54 9.20
CA VAL A 330 -1.06 -8.64 9.68
C VAL A 330 -0.29 -8.27 10.95
N LEU A 331 0.21 -7.04 11.04
CA LEU A 331 0.99 -6.58 12.20
C LEU A 331 0.13 -6.13 13.38
N ASN A 332 -1.14 -5.79 13.16
CA ASN A 332 -2.10 -5.45 14.20
C ASN A 332 -2.81 -6.69 14.80
N ALA A 333 -2.96 -7.77 14.02
CA ALA A 333 -3.62 -8.99 14.49
C ALA A 333 -2.93 -9.58 15.73
N PRO A 334 -3.63 -10.09 16.76
CA PRO A 334 -2.98 -10.70 17.92
C PRO A 334 -1.96 -11.77 17.52
N LEU A 335 -0.84 -11.87 18.25
CA LEU A 335 0.06 -13.01 18.06
C LEU A 335 -0.77 -14.28 18.33
N ALA A 336 -0.83 -15.19 17.36
CA ALA A 336 -1.49 -16.47 17.54
C ALA A 336 -0.91 -17.13 18.80
N SER A 337 -1.68 -17.13 19.88
CA SER A 337 -1.31 -17.80 21.11
C SER A 337 -1.19 -19.27 20.77
N GLY A 338 0.04 -19.78 20.80
CA GLY A 338 0.35 -21.19 20.61
C GLY A 338 -0.30 -22.01 21.72
N TRP A 339 -1.59 -22.27 21.61
CA TRP A 339 -2.27 -23.26 22.43
C TRP A 339 -1.74 -24.61 21.94
N LYS A 340 -0.77 -25.15 22.67
CA LYS A 340 -0.48 -26.57 22.61
C LYS A 340 -1.68 -27.26 23.27
N THR A 341 -2.51 -27.90 22.47
CA THR A 341 -3.42 -28.93 22.94
C THR A 341 -2.56 -30.09 23.45
N GLY A 342 -2.31 -30.11 24.75
CA GLY A 342 -1.82 -31.30 25.43
C GLY A 342 -2.99 -32.18 25.79
N ALA A 343 -3.09 -33.36 25.16
CA ALA A 343 -3.55 -34.62 25.73
C ALA A 343 -3.35 -35.73 24.70
#